data_AF-A0A5E4XM27-F1
#
_entry.id   AF-A0A5E4XM27-F1
#
_cell.length_a   1.000
_cell.length_b   1.000
_cell.length_c   1.000
_cell.angle_alpha   90.00
_cell.angle_beta   90.00
_cell.angle_gamma   90.00
#
_symmetry.space_group_name_H-M   'P 1'
#
loop_
_entity.id
_entity.type
_entity.pdbx_description
1 polymer ?
#
loop_
_entity_poly.entity_id
_entity_poly.type
_entity_poly.pdbx_seq_one_letter_code
_entity_poly.pdbx_strand_id
1 'polypeptide(L)'
;MHQELGRARLIKRLGAFEPSASTTEAVLTYDKQRPLKRDPKIREEHRQERAAARRELRARYGQYKEAFVYRRLDPATVRQRFLNIREAAGRKRREIQETVTDAAARNVLYSVVAFETLRERDRLRREIRKERQALYADPTNRRLSYREWVEQQAATGDSAAIGQLRGFVYSEKRRARELGRAVANDDADGVIHADDVDPVARNVTDGLHFRVRRDGAVVYRWDDGRDAFIDLGRRIDVLAKGASDEVPITTALRLAAEKYGGAFELTGSEQFKRRAIALMVEHGIDARLRDGEQEALRRAKAAAAAKQTPRRPRKPRKGGASP
;
A
#
# COMPACT_ATOMS: atom_id res chain seq x y z
N MET A 1 -29.87 7.16 -13.68
CA MET A 1 -30.48 8.38 -13.09
C MET A 1 -29.88 9.64 -13.70
N HIS A 2 -30.17 9.95 -14.98
CA HIS A 2 -29.73 11.21 -15.62
C HIS A 2 -30.78 11.82 -16.57
N GLN A 3 -32.07 11.46 -16.41
CA GLN A 3 -33.15 12.07 -17.20
C GLN A 3 -33.66 13.40 -16.60
N GLU A 4 -33.12 13.85 -15.47
CA GLU A 4 -33.62 15.05 -14.78
C GLU A 4 -33.00 16.37 -15.25
N LEU A 5 -31.90 16.34 -16.02
CA LEU A 5 -31.15 17.52 -16.43
C LEU A 5 -31.35 17.84 -17.93
N GLY A 6 -32.60 17.94 -18.36
CA GLY A 6 -32.92 18.43 -19.70
C GLY A 6 -32.69 19.94 -19.81
N ARG A 7 -32.25 20.42 -20.98
CA ARG A 7 -31.95 21.83 -21.28
C ARG A 7 -33.02 22.80 -20.79
N ALA A 8 -34.30 22.51 -21.02
CA ALA A 8 -35.41 23.36 -20.58
C ALA A 8 -35.51 23.50 -19.05
N ARG A 9 -35.21 22.42 -18.30
CA ARG A 9 -35.22 22.43 -16.83
C ARG A 9 -33.99 23.15 -16.27
N LEU A 10 -32.84 22.99 -16.91
CA LEU A 10 -31.61 23.71 -16.57
C LEU A 10 -31.78 25.23 -16.75
N ILE A 11 -32.38 25.67 -17.87
CA ILE A 11 -32.67 27.09 -18.11
C ILE A 11 -33.64 27.64 -17.06
N LYS A 12 -34.68 26.89 -16.69
CA LYS A 12 -35.62 27.30 -15.63
C LYS A 12 -34.95 27.42 -14.26
N ARG A 13 -33.92 26.61 -13.99
CA ARG A 13 -33.26 26.55 -12.67
C ARG A 13 -32.08 27.52 -12.55
N LEU A 14 -31.33 27.74 -13.63
CA LEU A 14 -30.06 28.49 -13.63
C LEU A 14 -30.13 29.79 -14.44
N GLY A 15 -31.23 30.06 -15.13
CA GLY A 15 -31.37 31.17 -16.06
C GLY A 15 -30.89 30.83 -17.48
N ALA A 16 -31.03 31.79 -18.39
CA ALA A 16 -30.42 31.67 -19.72
C ALA A 16 -28.90 31.60 -19.57
N PHE A 17 -28.25 30.78 -20.38
CA PHE A 17 -26.79 30.68 -20.37
C PHE A 17 -26.18 32.04 -20.72
N GLU A 18 -25.41 32.60 -19.80
CA GLU A 18 -24.57 33.76 -20.06
C GLU A 18 -23.12 33.29 -20.23
N PRO A 19 -22.49 33.54 -21.38
CA PRO A 19 -21.08 33.23 -21.55
C PRO A 19 -20.25 34.07 -20.58
N SER A 20 -19.28 33.46 -19.90
CA SER A 20 -18.37 34.19 -19.04
C SER A 20 -17.60 35.24 -19.84
N ALA A 21 -17.54 36.49 -19.37
CA ALA A 21 -16.75 37.54 -20.01
C ALA A 21 -15.24 37.22 -20.08
N SER A 22 -14.77 36.30 -19.24
CA SER A 22 -13.42 35.75 -19.27
C SER A 22 -13.38 34.43 -20.04
N THR A 23 -13.59 34.47 -21.34
CA THR A 23 -13.12 33.36 -22.19
C THR A 23 -11.62 33.52 -22.33
N THR A 24 -10.84 33.01 -21.38
CA THR A 24 -9.41 32.80 -21.62
C THR A 24 -9.32 31.74 -22.71
N GLU A 25 -9.15 32.18 -23.96
CA GLU A 25 -8.74 31.26 -25.02
C GLU A 25 -7.50 30.54 -24.52
N ALA A 26 -7.51 29.20 -24.58
CA ALA A 26 -6.34 28.42 -24.23
C ALA A 26 -5.25 28.75 -25.24
N VAL A 27 -4.38 29.70 -24.89
CA VAL A 27 -3.24 30.09 -25.71
C VAL A 27 -2.28 28.90 -25.74
N LEU A 28 -2.43 28.04 -26.74
CA LEU A 28 -1.48 26.98 -27.08
C LEU A 28 -0.30 27.60 -27.85
N THR A 29 0.44 28.51 -27.20
CA THR A 29 1.72 28.97 -27.73
C THR A 29 2.75 27.87 -27.55
N TYR A 30 3.13 27.24 -28.67
CA TYR A 30 4.24 26.30 -28.69
C TYR A 30 5.55 27.08 -28.60
N ASP A 31 6.14 27.10 -27.39
CA ASP A 31 7.46 27.65 -27.16
C ASP A 31 8.51 26.52 -27.24
N LYS A 32 9.32 26.54 -28.30
CA LYS A 32 10.42 25.58 -28.54
C LYS A 32 11.58 25.77 -27.56
N GLN A 33 11.74 26.96 -27.00
CA GLN A 33 12.80 27.31 -26.06
C GLN A 33 12.34 27.22 -24.60
N ARG A 34 11.10 26.76 -24.36
CA ARG A 34 10.55 26.60 -23.03
C ARG A 34 11.48 25.72 -22.19
N PRO A 35 11.98 26.20 -21.04
CA PRO A 35 12.83 25.39 -20.19
C PRO A 35 12.08 24.12 -19.78
N LEU A 36 12.78 22.99 -19.82
CA LEU A 36 12.20 21.70 -19.44
C LEU A 36 11.68 21.78 -18.01
N LYS A 37 10.40 21.42 -17.80
CA LYS A 37 9.74 21.43 -16.48
C LYS A 37 10.49 20.60 -15.42
N ARG A 38 11.33 19.65 -15.84
CA ARG A 38 12.12 18.75 -14.96
C ARG A 38 13.47 18.43 -15.58
N ASP A 39 14.51 18.43 -14.76
CA ASP A 39 15.88 18.10 -15.14
C ASP A 39 15.97 16.68 -15.76
N PRO A 40 16.48 16.54 -17.01
CA PRO A 40 16.71 15.25 -17.67
C PRO A 40 17.59 14.29 -16.87
N LYS A 41 18.66 14.79 -16.24
CA LYS A 41 19.67 13.95 -15.59
C LYS A 41 19.11 13.27 -14.34
N ILE A 42 18.50 14.07 -13.46
CA ILE A 42 17.85 13.59 -12.24
C ILE A 42 16.76 12.55 -12.58
N ARG A 43 16.01 12.79 -13.67
CA ARG A 43 14.99 11.83 -14.15
C ARG A 43 15.60 10.50 -14.60
N GLU A 44 16.74 10.54 -15.27
CA GLU A 44 17.46 9.33 -15.69
C GLU A 44 17.94 8.55 -14.46
N GLU A 45 18.58 9.23 -13.51
CA GLU A 45 19.07 8.65 -12.25
C GLU A 45 17.93 7.95 -11.49
N HIS A 46 16.81 8.64 -11.25
CA HIS A 46 15.63 8.06 -10.59
C HIS A 46 15.02 6.88 -11.38
N ARG A 47 15.22 6.81 -12.71
CA ARG A 47 14.76 5.66 -13.50
C ARG A 47 15.66 4.45 -13.26
N GLN A 48 16.97 4.66 -13.24
CA GLN A 48 17.95 3.60 -12.99
C GLN A 48 17.83 3.05 -11.58
N GLU A 49 17.67 3.92 -10.58
CA GLU A 49 17.42 3.54 -9.18
C GLU A 49 16.17 2.66 -9.05
N ARG A 50 15.04 3.08 -9.63
CA ARG A 50 13.81 2.27 -9.64
C ARG A 50 13.98 0.95 -10.38
N ALA A 51 14.74 0.92 -11.47
CA ALA A 51 15.03 -0.31 -12.19
C ALA A 51 15.87 -1.27 -11.33
N ALA A 52 16.88 -0.77 -10.62
CA ALA A 52 17.70 -1.54 -9.69
C ALA A 52 16.86 -2.11 -8.54
N ALA A 53 16.07 -1.27 -7.86
CA ALA A 53 15.19 -1.68 -6.76
C ALA A 53 14.20 -2.76 -7.21
N ARG A 54 13.66 -2.67 -8.44
CA ARG A 54 12.76 -3.70 -9.00
C ARG A 54 13.49 -5.01 -9.32
N ARG A 55 14.74 -4.96 -9.78
CA ARG A 55 15.55 -6.17 -9.99
C ARG A 55 15.81 -6.88 -8.67
N GLU A 56 16.17 -6.12 -7.64
CA GLU A 56 16.39 -6.65 -6.29
C GLU A 56 15.11 -7.25 -5.70
N LEU A 57 13.97 -6.55 -5.80
CA LEU A 57 12.67 -7.06 -5.36
C LEU A 57 12.31 -8.39 -6.05
N ARG A 58 12.59 -8.49 -7.35
CA ARG A 58 12.39 -9.74 -8.10
C ARG A 58 13.35 -10.85 -7.65
N ALA A 59 14.60 -10.52 -7.34
CA ALA A 59 15.57 -11.48 -6.80
C ALA A 59 15.10 -12.03 -5.43
N ARG A 60 14.62 -11.15 -4.54
CA ARG A 60 14.01 -11.56 -3.25
C ARG A 60 12.77 -12.45 -3.44
N TYR A 61 11.91 -12.15 -4.42
CA TYR A 61 10.82 -13.05 -4.77
C TYR A 61 11.31 -14.40 -5.32
N GLY A 62 12.43 -14.42 -6.05
CA GLY A 62 13.11 -15.64 -6.47
C GLY A 62 13.53 -16.50 -5.28
N GLN A 63 14.21 -15.89 -4.31
CA GLN A 63 14.61 -16.56 -3.07
C GLN A 63 13.40 -17.09 -2.28
N TYR A 64 12.32 -16.30 -2.17
CA TYR A 64 11.06 -16.75 -1.57
C TYR A 64 10.52 -18.01 -2.25
N LYS A 65 10.52 -18.04 -3.58
CA LYS A 65 10.03 -19.21 -4.33
C LYS A 65 10.89 -20.45 -4.12
N GLU A 66 12.20 -20.28 -3.99
CA GLU A 66 13.15 -21.39 -3.77
C GLU A 66 13.04 -21.94 -2.35
N ALA A 67 12.86 -21.06 -1.36
CA ALA A 67 12.68 -21.45 0.04
C ALA A 67 11.29 -22.05 0.33
N PHE A 68 10.28 -21.79 -0.51
CA PHE A 68 8.92 -22.26 -0.27
C PHE A 68 8.79 -23.78 -0.49
N VAL A 69 8.44 -24.49 0.59
CA VAL A 69 8.21 -25.94 0.57
C VAL A 69 6.73 -26.25 0.75
N TYR A 70 6.15 -26.99 -0.20
CA TYR A 70 4.79 -27.50 -0.09
C TYR A 70 4.71 -28.58 0.99
N ARG A 71 3.80 -28.41 1.94
CA ARG A 71 3.35 -29.46 2.85
C ARG A 71 2.59 -30.50 2.05
N ARG A 72 3.04 -31.74 2.19
CA ARG A 72 2.46 -32.94 1.56
C ARG A 72 2.44 -34.06 2.57
N LEU A 73 1.51 -35.00 2.40
CA LEU A 73 1.55 -36.24 3.17
C LEU A 73 2.84 -37.00 2.81
N ASP A 74 3.53 -37.49 3.84
CA ASP A 74 4.73 -38.30 3.65
C ASP A 74 4.38 -39.62 2.93
N PRO A 75 4.99 -39.91 1.77
CA PRO A 75 4.75 -41.15 1.04
C PRO A 75 5.12 -42.42 1.83
N ALA A 76 6.11 -42.38 2.74
CA ALA A 76 6.45 -43.54 3.56
C ALA A 76 5.33 -43.84 4.57
N THR A 77 4.85 -42.82 5.26
CA THR A 77 3.70 -42.92 6.17
C THR A 77 2.44 -43.44 5.45
N VAL A 78 2.12 -42.91 4.27
CA VAL A 78 0.97 -43.39 3.47
C VAL A 78 1.13 -44.86 3.08
N ARG A 79 2.32 -45.28 2.63
CA ARG A 79 2.61 -46.68 2.31
C ARG A 79 2.44 -47.58 3.53
N GLN A 80 2.93 -47.15 4.69
CA GLN A 80 2.83 -47.92 5.93
C GLN A 80 1.38 -48.18 6.33
N ARG A 81 0.48 -47.19 6.18
CA ARG A 81 -0.95 -47.37 6.46
C ARG A 81 -1.59 -48.49 5.61
N PHE A 82 -1.22 -48.59 4.33
CA PHE A 82 -1.71 -49.69 3.47
C PHE A 82 -1.06 -51.04 3.81
N LEU A 83 0.21 -51.06 4.20
CA LEU A 83 0.89 -52.27 4.68
C LEU A 83 0.20 -52.82 5.92
N ASN A 84 -0.15 -51.97 6.89
CA ASN A 84 -0.85 -52.38 8.10
C ASN A 84 -2.19 -53.07 7.80
N ILE A 85 -2.95 -52.60 6.79
CA ILE A 85 -4.18 -53.27 6.34
C ILE A 85 -3.89 -54.65 5.76
N ARG A 86 -2.85 -54.76 4.92
CA ARG A 86 -2.43 -56.04 4.32
C ARG A 86 -2.00 -57.04 5.41
N GLU A 87 -1.21 -56.59 6.38
CA GLU A 87 -0.75 -57.41 7.49
C GLU A 87 -1.90 -57.86 8.38
N ALA A 88 -2.86 -56.97 8.69
CA ALA A 88 -4.04 -57.31 9.45
C ALA A 88 -4.89 -58.38 8.75
N ALA A 89 -5.11 -58.24 7.43
CA ALA A 89 -5.79 -59.26 6.63
C ALA A 89 -5.03 -60.59 6.63
N GLY A 90 -3.69 -60.55 6.53
CA GLY A 90 -2.83 -61.74 6.60
C GLY A 90 -2.85 -62.44 7.96
N ARG A 91 -3.01 -61.70 9.06
CA ARG A 91 -3.21 -62.27 10.40
C ARG A 91 -4.56 -62.99 10.50
N LYS A 92 -5.66 -62.32 10.10
CA LYS A 92 -7.00 -62.94 10.09
C LYS A 92 -7.08 -64.22 9.26
N ARG A 93 -6.43 -64.25 8.08
CA ARG A 93 -6.40 -65.47 7.25
C ARG A 93 -5.66 -66.63 7.91
N ARG A 94 -4.56 -66.36 8.60
CA ARG A 94 -3.81 -67.39 9.37
C ARG A 94 -4.65 -67.94 10.51
N GLU A 95 -5.30 -67.07 11.27
CA GLU A 95 -6.22 -67.48 12.34
C GLU A 95 -7.36 -68.37 11.81
N ILE A 96 -7.98 -68.00 10.69
CA ILE A 96 -9.02 -68.83 10.03
C ILE A 96 -8.44 -70.21 9.60
N GLN A 97 -7.21 -70.23 9.10
CA GLN A 97 -6.53 -71.48 8.71
C GLN A 97 -6.30 -72.41 9.90
N GLU A 98 -5.96 -71.87 11.06
CA GLU A 98 -5.67 -72.62 12.29
C GLU A 98 -6.94 -73.09 13.01
N THR A 99 -8.02 -72.29 12.97
CA THR A 99 -9.23 -72.54 13.76
C THR A 99 -10.34 -73.28 13.02
N VAL A 100 -10.44 -73.12 11.69
CA VAL A 100 -11.53 -73.68 10.88
C VAL A 100 -11.07 -74.88 10.09
N THR A 101 -11.55 -76.07 10.47
CA THR A 101 -11.18 -77.35 9.85
C THR A 101 -11.87 -77.59 8.51
N ASP A 102 -13.17 -77.26 8.40
CA ASP A 102 -13.94 -77.43 7.17
C ASP A 102 -13.45 -76.48 6.05
N ALA A 103 -13.18 -77.06 4.89
CA ALA A 103 -12.64 -76.34 3.74
C ALA A 103 -13.67 -75.40 3.09
N ALA A 104 -14.95 -75.79 3.06
CA ALA A 104 -16.00 -74.96 2.49
C ALA A 104 -16.22 -73.70 3.33
N ALA A 105 -16.33 -73.84 4.65
CA ALA A 105 -16.41 -72.73 5.60
C ALA A 105 -15.20 -71.79 5.51
N ARG A 106 -13.98 -72.34 5.38
CA ARG A 106 -12.74 -71.55 5.24
C ARG A 106 -12.76 -70.63 4.01
N ASN A 107 -13.22 -71.15 2.87
CA ASN A 107 -13.31 -70.38 1.62
C ASN A 107 -14.32 -69.23 1.72
N VAL A 108 -15.45 -69.45 2.41
CA VAL A 108 -16.43 -68.40 2.68
C VAL A 108 -15.80 -67.29 3.54
N LEU A 109 -15.11 -67.67 4.63
CA LEU A 109 -14.47 -66.70 5.53
C LEU A 109 -13.33 -65.92 4.85
N TYR A 110 -12.55 -66.55 3.97
CA TYR A 110 -11.56 -65.84 3.15
C TYR A 110 -12.17 -64.80 2.23
N SER A 111 -13.35 -65.09 1.67
CA SER A 111 -14.11 -64.14 0.84
C SER A 111 -14.57 -62.94 1.68
N VAL A 112 -15.03 -63.18 2.91
CA VAL A 112 -15.39 -62.11 3.87
C VAL A 112 -14.16 -61.24 4.19
N VAL A 113 -13.02 -61.84 4.55
CA VAL A 113 -11.78 -61.08 4.83
C VAL A 113 -11.33 -60.28 3.61
N ALA A 114 -11.43 -60.84 2.40
CA ALA A 114 -11.12 -60.13 1.17
C ALA A 114 -12.03 -58.90 0.99
N PHE A 115 -13.33 -59.05 1.19
CA PHE A 115 -14.30 -57.96 1.10
C PHE A 115 -14.03 -56.87 2.15
N GLU A 116 -13.82 -57.23 3.41
CA GLU A 116 -13.46 -56.28 4.47
C GLU A 116 -12.18 -55.52 4.14
N THR A 117 -11.15 -56.22 3.66
CA THR A 117 -9.88 -55.61 3.27
C THR A 117 -10.07 -54.59 2.15
N LEU A 118 -10.90 -54.90 1.14
CA LEU A 118 -11.24 -53.96 0.07
C LEU A 118 -11.97 -52.73 0.61
N ARG A 119 -12.96 -52.94 1.50
CA ARG A 119 -13.71 -51.85 2.14
C ARG A 119 -12.78 -50.92 2.94
N GLU A 120 -11.88 -51.47 3.75
CA GLU A 120 -10.92 -50.68 4.53
C GLU A 120 -9.91 -49.95 3.63
N ARG A 121 -9.42 -50.58 2.56
CA ARG A 121 -8.56 -49.90 1.58
C ARG A 121 -9.27 -48.73 0.91
N ASP A 122 -10.53 -48.87 0.55
CA ASP A 122 -11.32 -47.80 -0.06
C ASP A 122 -11.68 -46.69 0.92
N ARG A 123 -11.88 -47.02 2.20
CA ARG A 123 -11.98 -46.03 3.27
C ARG A 123 -10.68 -45.24 3.40
N LEU A 124 -9.53 -45.91 3.54
CA LEU A 124 -8.23 -45.26 3.66
C LEU A 124 -7.90 -44.38 2.44
N ARG A 125 -8.23 -44.83 1.23
CA ARG A 125 -8.10 -44.02 0.00
C ARG A 125 -8.91 -42.73 0.07
N ARG A 126 -10.15 -42.79 0.58
CA ARG A 126 -11.01 -41.61 0.76
C ARG A 126 -10.46 -40.66 1.82
N GLU A 127 -9.95 -41.19 2.93
CA GLU A 127 -9.32 -40.42 3.99
C GLU A 127 -8.06 -39.70 3.49
N ILE A 128 -7.14 -40.42 2.84
CA ILE A 128 -5.94 -39.81 2.22
C ILE A 128 -6.31 -38.74 1.19
N ARG A 129 -7.37 -38.95 0.41
CA ARG A 129 -7.86 -37.94 -0.55
C ARG A 129 -8.32 -36.68 0.18
N LYS A 130 -9.10 -36.82 1.26
CA LYS A 130 -9.54 -35.69 2.10
C LYS A 130 -8.37 -34.94 2.72
N GLU A 131 -7.39 -35.66 3.29
CA GLU A 131 -6.18 -35.08 3.86
C GLU A 131 -5.39 -34.26 2.82
N ARG A 132 -5.20 -34.82 1.61
CA ARG A 132 -4.56 -34.09 0.49
C ARG A 132 -5.36 -32.86 0.09
N GLN A 133 -6.68 -32.98 -0.02
CA GLN A 133 -7.55 -31.86 -0.37
C GLN A 133 -7.47 -30.73 0.67
N ALA A 134 -7.42 -31.07 1.96
CA ALA A 134 -7.22 -30.10 3.03
C ALA A 134 -5.88 -29.36 2.88
N LEU A 135 -4.79 -30.07 2.57
CA LEU A 135 -3.50 -29.45 2.29
C LEU A 135 -3.52 -28.54 1.06
N TYR A 136 -4.29 -28.88 0.01
CA TYR A 136 -4.44 -28.02 -1.16
C TYR A 136 -5.30 -26.77 -0.88
N ALA A 137 -6.32 -26.91 -0.03
CA ALA A 137 -7.22 -25.83 0.33
C ALA A 137 -6.60 -24.83 1.32
N ASP A 138 -5.57 -25.24 2.06
CA ASP A 138 -4.87 -24.38 3.02
C ASP A 138 -4.13 -23.23 2.30
N PRO A 139 -4.51 -21.96 2.52
CA PRO A 139 -3.88 -20.81 1.87
C PRO A 139 -2.39 -20.69 2.15
N THR A 140 -1.92 -21.16 3.31
CA THR A 140 -0.52 -21.09 3.71
C THR A 140 0.34 -22.15 3.02
N ASN A 141 -0.28 -23.22 2.50
CA ASN A 141 0.40 -24.22 1.68
C ASN A 141 0.45 -23.83 0.19
N ARG A 142 -0.18 -22.71 -0.17
CA ARG A 142 -0.11 -22.17 -1.52
C ARG A 142 1.01 -21.14 -1.58
N ARG A 143 1.92 -21.31 -2.54
CA ARG A 143 2.90 -20.28 -2.84
C ARG A 143 2.19 -19.02 -3.33
N LEU A 144 2.59 -17.87 -2.80
CA LEU A 144 2.05 -16.58 -3.20
C LEU A 144 2.44 -16.27 -4.65
N SER A 145 1.52 -15.64 -5.38
CA SER A 145 1.88 -15.01 -6.65
C SER A 145 2.80 -13.81 -6.42
N TYR A 146 3.47 -13.35 -7.47
CA TYR A 146 4.35 -12.17 -7.36
C TYR A 146 3.60 -10.95 -6.84
N ARG A 147 2.34 -10.74 -7.28
CA ARG A 147 1.52 -9.62 -6.81
C ARG A 147 1.17 -9.74 -5.33
N GLU A 148 0.69 -10.90 -4.89
CA GLU A 148 0.33 -11.14 -3.48
C GLU A 148 1.55 -11.03 -2.56
N TRP A 149 2.70 -11.54 -2.99
CA TRP A 149 3.94 -11.41 -2.24
C TRP A 149 4.41 -9.95 -2.16
N VAL A 150 4.34 -9.19 -3.27
CA VAL A 150 4.63 -7.74 -3.27
C VAL A 150 3.65 -6.97 -2.38
N GLU A 151 2.36 -7.33 -2.36
CA GLU A 151 1.38 -6.73 -1.44
C GLU A 151 1.77 -6.96 0.03
N GLN A 152 2.24 -8.17 0.38
CA GLN A 152 2.73 -8.46 1.73
C GLN A 152 4.00 -7.67 2.08
N GLN A 153 4.99 -7.60 1.18
CA GLN A 153 6.20 -6.79 1.43
C GLN A 153 5.88 -5.30 1.53
N ALA A 154 4.95 -4.80 0.71
CA ALA A 154 4.52 -3.42 0.80
C ALA A 154 3.82 -3.13 2.12
N ALA A 155 3.01 -4.07 2.64
CA ALA A 155 2.36 -3.94 3.94
C ALA A 155 3.37 -3.84 5.11
N THR A 156 4.58 -4.41 4.97
CA THR A 156 5.67 -4.24 5.95
C THR A 156 6.44 -2.93 5.78
N GLY A 157 6.09 -2.09 4.80
CA GLY A 157 6.73 -0.80 4.54
C GLY A 157 7.87 -0.84 3.51
N ASP A 158 8.01 -1.92 2.75
CA ASP A 158 9.05 -2.02 1.72
C ASP A 158 8.81 -1.04 0.55
N SER A 159 9.73 -0.08 0.39
CA SER A 159 9.63 0.99 -0.61
C SER A 159 9.67 0.47 -2.05
N ALA A 160 10.47 -0.55 -2.35
CA ALA A 160 10.54 -1.15 -3.68
C ALA A 160 9.23 -1.86 -4.02
N ALA A 161 8.63 -2.53 -3.03
CA ALA A 161 7.34 -3.20 -3.18
C ALA A 161 6.19 -2.19 -3.40
N ILE A 162 6.16 -1.10 -2.63
CA ILE A 162 5.21 0.01 -2.79
C ILE A 162 5.30 0.61 -4.19
N GLY A 163 6.51 0.92 -4.67
CA GLY A 163 6.73 1.43 -6.03
C GLY A 163 6.34 0.41 -7.12
N GLN A 164 6.46 -0.89 -6.84
CA GLN A 164 6.03 -1.95 -7.76
C GLN A 164 4.51 -2.07 -7.85
N LEU A 165 3.76 -1.95 -6.74
CA LEU A 165 2.29 -1.91 -6.74
C LEU A 165 1.76 -0.76 -7.58
N ARG A 166 2.36 0.43 -7.40
CA ARG A 166 2.04 1.62 -8.18
C ARG A 166 2.33 1.40 -9.67
N GLY A 167 3.43 0.70 -9.99
CA GLY A 167 3.77 0.27 -11.35
C GLY A 167 2.71 -0.64 -11.99
N PHE A 168 2.15 -1.59 -11.24
CA PHE A 168 1.04 -2.42 -11.72
C PHE A 168 -0.18 -1.56 -12.07
N VAL A 169 -0.60 -0.70 -11.15
CA VAL A 169 -1.74 0.20 -11.37
C VAL A 169 -1.51 1.16 -12.53
N TYR A 170 -0.30 1.69 -12.71
CA TYR A 170 0.00 2.51 -13.89
C TYR A 170 -0.10 1.73 -15.20
N SER A 171 0.35 0.47 -15.24
CA SER A 171 0.20 -0.36 -16.43
C SER A 171 -1.28 -0.68 -16.74
N GLU A 172 -2.08 -0.92 -15.69
CA GLU A 172 -3.53 -1.16 -15.79
C GLU A 172 -4.28 0.13 -16.21
N LYS A 173 -3.97 1.28 -15.60
CA LYS A 173 -4.56 2.60 -15.93
C LYS A 173 -4.09 3.15 -17.28
N ARG A 174 -2.90 2.80 -17.76
CA ARG A 174 -2.46 3.10 -19.14
C ARG A 174 -3.28 2.34 -20.18
N ARG A 175 -3.83 1.18 -19.79
CA ARG A 175 -4.83 0.42 -20.55
C ARG A 175 -6.22 1.05 -20.42
N ALA A 176 -6.55 1.63 -19.26
CA ALA A 176 -7.76 2.39 -18.97
C ALA A 176 -7.56 3.92 -19.08
N ARG A 177 -7.00 4.38 -20.20
CA ARG A 177 -6.49 5.75 -20.45
C ARG A 177 -7.58 6.85 -20.53
N GLU A 178 -8.67 6.72 -19.79
CA GLU A 178 -9.72 7.74 -19.62
C GLU A 178 -9.80 8.31 -18.19
N LEU A 179 -9.23 7.66 -17.17
CA LEU A 179 -9.37 8.10 -15.76
C LEU A 179 -8.24 8.99 -15.21
N GLY A 180 -7.18 9.23 -15.98
CA GLY A 180 -6.03 10.04 -15.53
C GLY A 180 -6.38 11.51 -15.21
N ARG A 181 -7.47 12.04 -15.79
CA ARG A 181 -7.99 13.38 -15.48
C ARG A 181 -8.82 13.44 -14.20
N ALA A 182 -9.26 12.29 -13.66
CA ALA A 182 -10.12 12.24 -12.47
C ALA A 182 -9.35 12.09 -11.13
N VAL A 183 -8.03 11.83 -11.18
CA VAL A 183 -7.18 11.73 -9.96
C VAL A 183 -6.53 13.08 -9.62
N ALA A 184 -6.51 14.03 -10.56
CA ALA A 184 -6.19 15.42 -10.26
C ALA A 184 -7.40 16.06 -9.55
N ASN A 185 -7.67 15.64 -8.31
CA ASN A 185 -8.36 16.52 -7.36
C ASN A 185 -7.35 17.62 -7.00
N ASP A 186 -7.07 18.55 -7.91
CA ASP A 186 -6.17 19.69 -7.62
C ASP A 186 -6.77 20.57 -6.50
N ASP A 187 -8.07 20.40 -6.22
CA ASP A 187 -8.81 21.00 -5.11
C ASP A 187 -8.65 20.27 -3.77
N ALA A 188 -7.95 19.13 -3.71
CA ALA A 188 -7.71 18.46 -2.44
C ALA A 188 -6.65 19.22 -1.62
N ASP A 189 -6.99 19.46 -0.35
CA ASP A 189 -6.07 19.98 0.66
C ASP A 189 -4.85 19.06 0.76
N GLY A 190 -3.65 19.61 0.58
CA GLY A 190 -2.45 18.79 0.59
C GLY A 190 -1.18 19.43 0.09
N VAL A 191 -0.23 18.58 -0.26
CA VAL A 191 1.10 18.93 -0.76
C VAL A 191 1.34 18.23 -2.09
N ILE A 192 1.87 18.95 -3.07
CA ILE A 192 2.29 18.39 -4.35
C ILE A 192 3.75 18.69 -4.65
N HIS A 193 4.43 17.72 -5.24
CA HIS A 193 5.81 17.86 -5.71
C HIS A 193 5.87 17.86 -7.24
N ALA A 194 6.92 18.46 -7.82
CA ALA A 194 7.07 18.56 -9.26
C ALA A 194 7.38 17.20 -9.90
N ASP A 195 8.19 16.38 -9.22
CA ASP A 195 8.65 15.09 -9.70
C ASP A 195 7.74 13.94 -9.29
N ASP A 196 7.82 12.85 -10.06
CA ASP A 196 7.05 11.64 -9.79
C ASP A 196 7.82 10.76 -8.79
N VAL A 197 7.50 10.94 -7.51
CA VAL A 197 8.10 10.22 -6.38
C VAL A 197 7.12 9.16 -5.90
N ASP A 198 7.62 8.02 -5.40
CA ASP A 198 6.76 6.95 -4.87
C ASP A 198 6.33 7.22 -3.41
N PRO A 199 5.21 6.65 -2.94
CA PRO A 199 4.78 6.74 -1.55
C PRO A 199 5.82 6.17 -0.58
N VAL A 200 5.90 6.72 0.63
CA VAL A 200 6.80 6.23 1.69
C VAL A 200 5.95 5.77 2.87
N ALA A 201 6.13 4.51 3.26
CA ALA A 201 5.50 3.92 4.43
C ALA A 201 6.51 3.86 5.58
N ARG A 202 6.31 4.69 6.60
CA ARG A 202 7.12 4.71 7.83
C ARG A 202 6.31 5.27 8.97
N ASN A 203 6.71 5.00 10.21
CA ASN A 203 6.11 5.67 11.36
C ASN A 203 6.54 7.14 11.38
N VAL A 204 5.56 8.04 11.45
CA VAL A 204 5.78 9.49 11.31
C VAL A 204 5.50 10.25 12.61
N THR A 205 4.61 9.75 13.46
CA THR A 205 4.23 10.34 14.76
C THR A 205 3.54 9.26 15.58
N ASP A 206 3.66 9.34 16.91
CA ASP A 206 2.97 8.43 17.83
C ASP A 206 1.45 8.49 17.66
N GLY A 207 0.78 7.34 17.78
CA GLY A 207 -0.67 7.21 17.59
C GLY A 207 -1.13 7.22 16.13
N LEU A 208 -0.20 7.36 15.18
CA LEU A 208 -0.48 7.29 13.75
C LEU A 208 0.21 6.09 13.10
N HIS A 209 -0.59 5.12 12.65
CA HIS A 209 -0.11 3.95 11.95
C HIS A 209 -0.37 4.07 10.44
N PHE A 210 0.47 3.43 9.63
CA PHE A 210 0.29 3.41 8.19
C PHE A 210 -0.35 2.10 7.72
N ARG A 211 -1.07 2.18 6.60
CA ARG A 211 -1.56 1.02 5.85
C ARG A 211 -1.35 1.25 4.35
N VAL A 212 -0.69 0.32 3.69
CA VAL A 212 -0.50 0.36 2.24
C VAL A 212 -1.71 -0.21 1.53
N ARG A 213 -2.29 0.57 0.61
CA ARG A 213 -3.39 0.15 -0.28
C ARG A 213 -2.85 -0.68 -1.44
N ARG A 214 -3.73 -1.46 -2.07
CA ARG A 214 -3.39 -2.27 -3.25
C ARG A 214 -2.87 -1.48 -4.45
N ASP A 215 -3.16 -0.18 -4.50
CA ASP A 215 -2.65 0.73 -5.52
C ASP A 215 -1.29 1.38 -5.18
N GLY A 216 -0.71 1.00 -4.05
CA GLY A 216 0.56 1.52 -3.54
C GLY A 216 0.42 2.80 -2.71
N ALA A 217 -0.77 3.41 -2.62
CA ALA A 217 -0.96 4.58 -1.76
C ALA A 217 -0.82 4.21 -0.27
N VAL A 218 -0.21 5.08 0.53
CA VAL A 218 0.00 4.86 1.96
C VAL A 218 -0.97 5.73 2.74
N VAL A 219 -1.89 5.09 3.45
CA VAL A 219 -2.88 5.79 4.29
C VAL A 219 -2.35 5.85 5.71
N TYR A 220 -2.29 7.04 6.27
CA TYR A 220 -1.93 7.28 7.66
C TYR A 220 -3.20 7.50 8.47
N ARG A 221 -3.36 6.74 9.55
CA ARG A 221 -4.61 6.62 10.30
C ARG A 221 -4.34 6.63 11.81
N TRP A 222 -5.24 7.27 12.53
CA TRP A 222 -5.26 7.30 13.99
C TRP A 222 -5.73 5.96 14.56
N ASP A 223 -5.35 5.66 15.80
CA ASP A 223 -5.77 4.44 16.49
C ASP A 223 -7.30 4.33 16.66
N ASP A 224 -8.02 5.46 16.63
CA ASP A 224 -9.49 5.51 16.64
C ASP A 224 -10.14 5.19 15.27
N GLY A 225 -9.32 4.90 14.26
CA GLY A 225 -9.76 4.50 12.92
C GLY A 225 -9.93 5.64 11.91
N ARG A 226 -9.75 6.91 12.31
CA ARG A 226 -9.85 8.08 11.42
C ARG A 226 -8.61 8.24 10.53
N ASP A 227 -8.82 8.43 9.23
CA ASP A 227 -7.71 8.72 8.30
C ASP A 227 -7.22 10.17 8.48
N ALA A 228 -5.92 10.35 8.68
CA ALA A 228 -5.29 11.64 8.85
C ALA A 228 -4.87 12.24 7.50
N PHE A 229 -4.10 11.48 6.72
CA PHE A 229 -3.65 11.87 5.38
C PHE A 229 -3.25 10.64 4.56
N ILE A 230 -3.14 10.82 3.24
CA ILE A 230 -2.78 9.77 2.29
C ILE A 230 -1.59 10.22 1.46
N ASP A 231 -0.52 9.44 1.47
CA ASP A 231 0.61 9.62 0.56
C ASP A 231 0.36 8.86 -0.76
N LEU A 232 0.18 9.62 -1.84
CA LEU A 232 -0.01 9.15 -3.21
C LEU A 232 1.28 9.18 -4.05
N GLY A 233 2.41 9.50 -3.40
CA GLY A 233 3.72 9.57 -4.02
C GLY A 233 4.10 11.01 -4.32
N ARG A 234 3.75 11.47 -5.53
CA ARG A 234 3.93 12.86 -5.95
C ARG A 234 3.08 13.86 -5.15
N ARG A 235 2.00 13.39 -4.52
CA ARG A 235 1.04 14.20 -3.76
C ARG A 235 0.78 13.56 -2.41
N ILE A 236 0.57 14.36 -1.39
CA ILE A 236 0.07 13.94 -0.08
C ILE A 236 -1.25 14.68 0.16
N ASP A 237 -2.34 13.93 0.26
CA ASP A 237 -3.69 14.45 0.53
C ASP A 237 -3.92 14.49 2.02
N VAL A 238 -4.21 15.65 2.57
CA VAL A 238 -4.56 15.80 3.98
C VAL A 238 -6.08 15.72 4.10
N LEU A 239 -6.55 14.77 4.92
CA LEU A 239 -7.98 14.46 5.06
C LEU A 239 -8.63 15.19 6.24
N ALA A 240 -7.87 16.07 6.90
CA ALA A 240 -8.35 17.00 7.90
C ALA A 240 -9.56 17.81 7.39
N LYS A 241 -10.61 17.90 8.21
CA LYS A 241 -11.82 18.70 7.96
C LYS A 241 -12.19 19.48 9.22
N GLY A 242 -11.28 20.30 9.74
CA GLY A 242 -11.57 21.13 10.90
C GLY A 242 -10.37 21.87 11.49
N ALA A 243 -10.65 22.83 12.38
CA ALA A 243 -9.63 23.63 13.08
C ALA A 243 -8.80 22.81 14.09
N SER A 244 -9.29 21.65 14.52
CA SER A 244 -8.61 20.71 15.44
C SER A 244 -7.54 19.83 14.79
N ASP A 245 -7.32 19.95 13.48
CA ASP A 245 -6.52 19.01 12.70
C ASP A 245 -5.07 19.47 12.50
N GLU A 246 -4.52 20.16 13.50
CA GLU A 246 -3.14 20.63 13.48
C GLU A 246 -2.13 19.49 13.36
N VAL A 247 -2.34 18.39 14.09
CA VAL A 247 -1.39 17.28 14.10
C VAL A 247 -1.31 16.58 12.72
N PRO A 248 -2.43 16.16 12.08
CA PRO A 248 -2.39 15.63 10.72
C PRO A 248 -1.69 16.53 9.71
N ILE A 249 -1.97 17.84 9.73
CA ILE A 249 -1.39 18.80 8.79
C ILE A 249 0.12 18.92 9.04
N THR A 250 0.54 19.14 10.29
CA THR A 250 1.96 19.28 10.65
C THR A 250 2.75 18.02 10.34
N THR A 251 2.20 16.83 10.64
CA THR A 251 2.85 15.55 10.33
C THR A 251 2.97 15.34 8.82
N ALA A 252 1.93 15.65 8.03
CA ALA A 252 1.98 15.57 6.58
C ALA A 252 3.03 16.54 5.98
N LEU A 253 3.13 17.76 6.50
CA LEU A 253 4.12 18.76 6.07
C LEU A 253 5.55 18.33 6.39
N ARG A 254 5.80 17.74 7.56
CA ARG A 254 7.11 17.17 7.92
C ARG A 254 7.48 16.01 7.01
N LEU A 255 6.54 15.08 6.78
CA LEU A 255 6.73 13.98 5.84
C LEU A 255 7.07 14.52 4.44
N ALA A 256 6.35 15.54 3.97
CA ALA A 256 6.60 16.16 2.67
C ALA A 256 7.98 16.84 2.59
N ALA A 257 8.38 17.58 3.62
CA ALA A 257 9.68 18.25 3.68
C ALA A 257 10.83 17.25 3.56
N GLU A 258 10.78 16.17 4.34
CA GLU A 258 11.80 15.12 4.29
C GLU A 258 11.78 14.36 2.96
N LYS A 259 10.58 13.98 2.49
CA LYS A 259 10.40 13.19 1.28
C LYS A 259 10.80 13.91 0.00
N TYR A 260 10.52 15.22 -0.08
CA TYR A 260 10.70 16.02 -1.30
C TYR A 260 11.96 16.88 -1.27
N GLY A 261 12.86 16.66 -0.31
CA GLY A 261 14.11 17.42 -0.19
C GLY A 261 13.89 18.90 0.12
N GLY A 262 12.85 19.22 0.91
CA GLY A 262 12.58 20.57 1.41
C GLY A 262 11.94 21.52 0.41
N ALA A 263 11.40 21.06 -0.73
CA ALA A 263 10.72 21.96 -1.68
C ALA A 263 9.44 21.38 -2.32
N PHE A 264 8.30 22.02 -2.08
CA PHE A 264 6.98 21.57 -2.56
C PHE A 264 5.98 22.74 -2.74
N GLU A 265 4.77 22.42 -3.19
CA GLU A 265 3.64 23.36 -3.34
C GLU A 265 2.45 22.89 -2.50
N LEU A 266 1.70 23.81 -1.92
CA LEU A 266 0.44 23.51 -1.21
C LEU A 266 -0.75 23.56 -2.18
N THR A 267 -1.67 22.61 -2.05
CA THR A 267 -2.90 22.49 -2.86
C THR A 267 -4.16 22.59 -1.99
N GLY A 268 -5.31 22.73 -2.65
CA GLY A 268 -6.62 22.79 -1.98
C GLY A 268 -7.07 24.19 -1.59
N SER A 269 -7.85 24.27 -0.52
CA SER A 269 -8.54 25.47 -0.07
C SER A 269 -7.58 26.56 0.43
N GLU A 270 -7.96 27.82 0.24
CA GLU A 270 -7.17 28.96 0.76
C GLU A 270 -7.07 28.94 2.29
N GLN A 271 -8.10 28.44 2.96
CA GLN A 271 -8.08 28.22 4.41
C GLN A 271 -7.00 27.22 4.80
N PHE A 272 -6.93 26.07 4.12
CA PHE A 272 -5.89 25.08 4.33
C PHE A 272 -4.50 25.64 4.07
N LYS A 273 -4.27 26.27 2.91
CA LYS A 273 -2.95 26.84 2.56
C LYS A 273 -2.46 27.83 3.62
N ARG A 274 -3.33 28.76 4.06
CA ARG A 274 -3.00 29.74 5.12
C ARG A 274 -2.67 29.06 6.44
N ARG A 275 -3.43 28.02 6.83
CA ARG A 275 -3.19 27.27 8.08
C ARG A 275 -1.90 26.44 7.99
N ALA A 276 -1.68 25.73 6.90
CA ALA A 276 -0.46 24.96 6.65
C ALA A 276 0.79 25.86 6.71
N ILE A 277 0.76 27.04 6.07
CA ILE A 277 1.86 28.01 6.14
C ILE A 277 2.10 28.51 7.58
N ALA A 278 1.03 28.77 8.34
CA ALA A 278 1.16 29.14 9.75
C ALA A 278 1.85 28.02 10.55
N LEU A 279 1.40 26.77 10.37
CA LEU A 279 1.98 25.61 11.03
C LEU A 279 3.44 25.34 10.64
N MET A 280 3.82 25.58 9.38
CA MET A 280 5.23 25.50 8.96
C MET A 280 6.10 26.47 9.76
N VAL A 281 5.62 27.69 10.03
CA VAL A 281 6.36 28.69 10.81
C VAL A 281 6.33 28.37 12.30
N GLU A 282 5.16 28.05 12.86
CA GLU A 282 4.96 27.72 14.27
C GLU A 282 5.80 26.51 14.71
N HIS A 283 5.87 25.48 13.87
CA HIS A 283 6.60 24.23 14.15
C HIS A 283 8.01 24.17 13.54
N GLY A 284 8.48 25.25 12.90
CA GLY A 284 9.83 25.32 12.34
C GLY A 284 10.10 24.28 11.24
N ILE A 285 9.12 24.01 10.38
CA ILE A 285 9.27 23.06 9.27
C ILE A 285 10.13 23.70 8.18
N ASP A 286 11.34 23.18 7.99
CA ASP A 286 12.28 23.67 6.97
C ASP A 286 11.91 23.17 5.57
N ALA A 287 11.08 23.95 4.89
CA ALA A 287 10.78 23.76 3.48
C ALA A 287 10.50 25.08 2.77
N ARG A 288 10.92 25.15 1.51
CA ARG A 288 10.63 26.22 0.56
C ARG A 288 9.36 25.91 -0.22
N LEU A 289 8.44 26.85 -0.26
CA LEU A 289 7.27 26.75 -1.14
C LEU A 289 7.68 27.19 -2.55
N ARG A 290 7.35 26.38 -3.57
CA ARG A 290 7.71 26.70 -4.96
C ARG A 290 6.80 27.75 -5.57
N ASP A 291 5.56 27.82 -5.10
CA ASP A 291 4.63 28.90 -5.43
C ASP A 291 5.09 30.21 -4.76
N GLY A 292 5.14 31.28 -5.56
CA GLY A 292 5.71 32.57 -5.14
C GLY A 292 4.86 33.26 -4.07
N GLU A 293 3.54 33.19 -4.17
CA GLU A 293 2.62 33.82 -3.22
C GLU A 293 2.65 33.09 -1.87
N GLN A 294 2.66 31.75 -1.91
CA GLN A 294 2.78 30.92 -0.72
C GLN A 294 4.10 31.18 0.02
N GLU A 295 5.23 31.23 -0.69
CA GLU A 295 6.54 31.50 -0.08
C GLU A 295 6.65 32.92 0.49
N ALA A 296 6.08 33.92 -0.21
CA ALA A 296 6.02 35.29 0.30
C ALA A 296 5.22 35.37 1.62
N LEU A 297 4.07 34.70 1.67
CA LEU A 297 3.25 34.62 2.89
C LEU A 297 3.98 33.92 4.04
N ARG A 298 4.68 32.81 3.76
CA ARG A 298 5.50 32.10 4.75
C ARG A 298 6.57 33.00 5.35
N ARG A 299 7.32 33.74 4.50
CA ARG A 299 8.36 34.69 4.94
C ARG A 299 7.78 35.84 5.76
N ALA A 300 6.65 36.41 5.34
CA ALA A 300 5.98 37.48 6.07
C ALA A 300 5.55 37.03 7.48
N LYS A 301 4.97 35.83 7.60
CA LYS A 301 4.60 35.22 8.88
C LYS A 301 5.82 34.92 9.76
N ALA A 302 6.89 34.36 9.19
CA ALA A 302 8.13 34.11 9.92
C ALA A 302 8.76 35.41 10.47
N ALA A 303 8.77 36.47 9.65
CA ALA A 303 9.26 37.78 10.08
C ALA A 303 8.38 38.40 11.18
N ALA A 304 7.06 38.23 11.11
CA ALA A 304 6.14 38.68 12.14
C ALA A 304 6.34 37.93 13.46
N ALA A 305 6.50 36.60 13.41
CA ALA A 305 6.79 35.77 14.58
C ALA A 305 8.12 36.14 15.24
N ALA A 306 9.17 36.38 14.43
CA ALA A 306 10.48 36.81 14.93
C ALA A 306 10.47 38.19 15.63
N LYS A 307 9.55 39.08 15.26
CA LYS A 307 9.34 40.38 15.93
C LYS A 307 8.59 40.26 17.26
N GLN A 308 7.82 39.18 17.47
CA GLN A 308 7.01 38.97 18.68
C GLN A 308 7.77 38.22 19.79
N THR A 309 8.86 37.51 19.48
CA THR A 309 9.71 36.86 20.50
C THR A 309 10.58 37.91 21.23
N PRO A 310 10.39 38.18 22.54
CA PRO A 310 11.19 39.18 23.23
C PRO A 310 12.64 38.70 23.33
N ARG A 311 13.60 39.54 22.91
CA ARG A 311 15.03 39.35 23.20
C ARG A 311 15.21 39.25 24.72
N ARG A 312 15.53 38.06 25.22
CA ARG A 312 15.97 37.85 26.61
C ARG A 312 17.12 38.85 26.91
N PRO A 313 17.03 39.70 27.94
CA PRO A 313 18.10 40.64 28.23
C PRO A 313 19.34 39.86 28.67
N ARG A 314 20.48 40.14 28.01
CA ARG A 314 21.80 39.65 28.43
C ARG A 314 22.05 40.18 29.84
N LYS A 315 22.23 39.27 30.82
CA LYS A 315 22.71 39.62 32.17
C LYS A 315 24.02 40.43 32.03
N PRO A 316 24.16 41.60 32.68
CA PRO A 316 25.43 42.31 32.70
C PRO A 316 26.44 41.48 33.49
N ARG A 317 27.64 41.32 32.92
CA ARG A 317 28.81 40.77 33.61
C ARG A 317 29.10 41.68 34.81
N LYS A 318 28.97 41.16 36.04
CA LYS A 318 29.47 41.84 37.24
C LYS A 318 30.97 42.05 37.08
N GLY A 319 31.41 43.29 37.22
CA GLY A 319 32.82 43.66 37.24
C GLY A 319 33.52 43.03 38.45
N GLY A 320 34.72 42.53 38.21
CA GLY A 320 35.71 42.28 39.26
C GLY A 320 36.66 43.48 39.32
N ALA A 321 36.53 44.27 40.38
CA ALA A 321 37.66 44.94 41.04
C ALA A 321 38.12 43.97 42.15
N SER A 322 39.39 43.77 42.49
CA SER A 322 40.55 44.66 42.54
C SER A 322 41.85 43.83 42.51
N PRO A 323 43.04 44.45 42.41
CA PRO A 323 44.23 43.90 43.07
C PRO A 323 44.18 44.12 44.59
#